data_AF-A0A957CPG8-F1
#
_entry.id   AF-A0A957CPG8-F1
#
_cell.length_a   1.000
_cell.length_b   1.000
_cell.length_c   1.000
_cell.angle_alpha   90.00
_cell.angle_beta   90.00
_cell.angle_gamma   90.00
#
_symmetry.space_group_name_H-M   'P 1'
#
loop_
_entity.id
_entity.type
_entity.pdbx_description
1 polymer ?
#
loop_
_entity_poly.entity_id
_entity_poly.type
_entity_poly.pdbx_seq_one_letter_code
_entity_poly.pdbx_strand_id
1 'polypeptide(L)'
;NFFTGDRYDAVVEGTDLMGVLFQSLYSAEIIPVLPQMITDSAAGDYQLLGLLLSNNLTNQEFFSVGMYHSVQCHEEIGFDSLENVVAAVDQYPQIADLLAAPELDFLLCNVWDSGSADATENEPVSSDIPTLILSGEYDPITPPAWGELAAETLSNSFFFEYPGIGHGASVSGDCPQSMTIAFLSDPTSEPDSGCMADMGGPAFAVPSDLSVADLTLVPFSTDLGIAVVEGVIPDGWEEQFPGVFVRGENGLDQTAVLQQGAPGVPADSFLELFTAQLGLDSDVENVGSYEDVNGRSWDLYASTLQGLPVNISLTESDEATFVILLIANNEDEQAALYEG
;
A
#
# COMPACT_ATOMS: atom_id res chain seq x y z
N ASN A 1 -11.04 -3.94 9.43
CA ASN A 1 -11.13 -4.50 8.07
C ASN A 1 -11.66 -3.39 7.19
N PHE A 2 -10.80 -2.85 6.33
CA PHE A 2 -11.12 -1.73 5.44
C PHE A 2 -12.29 -2.05 4.48
N PHE A 3 -12.39 -3.28 4.01
CA PHE A 3 -13.40 -3.70 3.03
C PHE A 3 -14.78 -3.94 3.64
N THR A 4 -14.85 -4.36 4.90
CA THR A 4 -16.13 -4.64 5.58
C THR A 4 -16.58 -3.52 6.53
N GLY A 5 -15.68 -2.61 6.90
CA GLY A 5 -15.91 -1.59 7.92
C GLY A 5 -15.85 -2.11 9.36
N ASP A 6 -15.60 -3.41 9.55
CA ASP A 6 -15.53 -4.01 10.89
C ASP A 6 -14.27 -3.53 11.63
N ARG A 7 -14.44 -3.13 12.89
CA ARG A 7 -13.35 -2.74 13.80
C ARG A 7 -12.99 -3.88 14.73
N TYR A 8 -11.70 -4.08 14.92
CA TYR A 8 -11.14 -5.12 15.79
C TYR A 8 -10.12 -4.49 16.73
N ASP A 9 -10.23 -4.78 18.02
CA ASP A 9 -9.18 -4.44 18.97
C ASP A 9 -8.01 -5.42 18.78
N ALA A 10 -6.82 -4.90 18.52
CA ALA A 10 -5.61 -5.69 18.35
C ALA A 10 -4.55 -5.24 19.36
N VAL A 11 -3.85 -6.21 19.96
CA VAL A 11 -2.61 -5.95 20.69
C VAL A 11 -1.49 -6.10 19.68
N VAL A 12 -0.60 -5.10 19.61
CA VAL A 12 0.56 -5.11 18.71
C VAL A 12 1.81 -5.19 19.57
N GLU A 13 2.58 -6.25 19.38
CA GLU A 13 3.90 -6.46 19.96
C GLU A 13 5.00 -6.06 18.95
N GLY A 14 6.26 -6.05 19.41
CA GLY A 14 7.39 -5.72 18.54
C GLY A 14 7.52 -6.67 17.34
N THR A 15 7.21 -7.94 17.54
CA THR A 15 7.17 -8.97 16.49
C THR A 15 6.09 -8.68 15.45
N ASP A 16 4.92 -8.19 15.85
CA ASP A 16 3.85 -7.81 14.93
C ASP A 16 4.27 -6.63 14.05
N LEU A 17 4.88 -5.60 14.64
CA LEU A 17 5.41 -4.45 13.90
C LEU A 17 6.45 -4.90 12.86
N MET A 18 7.37 -5.79 13.27
CA MET A 18 8.39 -6.33 12.38
C MET A 18 7.78 -7.21 11.28
N GLY A 19 6.74 -7.98 11.59
CA GLY A 19 5.99 -8.78 10.62
C GLY A 19 5.28 -7.91 9.59
N VAL A 20 4.67 -6.79 10.02
CA VAL A 20 4.09 -5.81 9.10
C VAL A 20 5.16 -5.20 8.21
N LEU A 21 6.31 -4.83 8.76
CA LEU A 21 7.43 -4.30 7.96
C LEU A 21 7.87 -5.33 6.91
N PHE A 22 8.15 -6.57 7.31
CA PHE A 22 8.56 -7.63 6.40
C PHE A 22 7.52 -7.89 5.29
N GLN A 23 6.24 -8.01 5.65
CA GLN A 23 5.16 -8.23 4.69
C GLN A 23 4.99 -7.04 3.74
N SER A 24 5.27 -5.82 4.19
CA SER A 24 5.20 -4.63 3.36
C SER A 24 6.32 -4.55 2.32
N LEU A 25 7.48 -5.18 2.59
CA LEU A 25 8.59 -5.25 1.62
C LEU A 25 8.24 -6.08 0.37
N TYR A 26 7.14 -6.83 0.37
CA TYR A 26 6.63 -7.47 -0.84
C TYR A 26 6.31 -6.45 -1.95
N SER A 27 5.85 -5.25 -1.59
CA SER A 27 5.34 -4.27 -2.55
C SER A 27 6.15 -2.97 -2.56
N ALA A 28 6.68 -2.64 -3.74
CA ALA A 28 7.33 -1.37 -4.02
C ALA A 28 6.44 -0.15 -3.76
N GLU A 29 5.12 -0.30 -3.84
CA GLU A 29 4.17 0.78 -3.59
C GLU A 29 4.04 1.14 -2.10
N ILE A 30 4.34 0.18 -1.22
CA ILE A 30 4.22 0.34 0.24
C ILE A 30 5.56 0.77 0.86
N ILE A 31 6.68 0.30 0.32
CA ILE A 31 8.04 0.63 0.81
C ILE A 31 8.24 2.13 1.09
N PRO A 32 7.80 3.07 0.23
CA PRO A 32 7.93 4.51 0.45
C PRO A 32 7.38 5.03 1.77
N VAL A 33 6.31 4.46 2.31
CA VAL A 33 5.63 4.99 3.51
C VAL A 33 6.10 4.34 4.81
N LEU A 34 6.95 3.31 4.74
CA LEU A 34 7.42 2.58 5.93
C LEU A 34 8.19 3.47 6.94
N PRO A 35 9.05 4.41 6.52
CA PRO A 35 9.70 5.32 7.48
C PRO A 35 8.69 6.20 8.24
N GLN A 36 7.63 6.66 7.57
CA GLN A 36 6.55 7.43 8.17
C GLN A 36 5.81 6.57 9.20
N MET A 37 5.40 5.35 8.82
CA MET A 37 4.73 4.41 9.73
C MET A 37 5.56 4.17 11.00
N ILE A 38 6.87 3.96 10.87
CA ILE A 38 7.78 3.73 12.01
C ILE A 38 7.80 4.96 12.92
N THR A 39 7.89 6.15 12.34
CA THR A 39 7.97 7.42 13.09
C THR A 39 6.66 7.70 13.83
N ASP A 40 5.53 7.55 13.15
CA ASP A 40 4.18 7.75 13.72
C ASP A 40 3.92 6.76 14.85
N SER A 41 4.24 5.48 14.63
CA SER A 41 4.07 4.44 15.64
C SER A 41 4.91 4.72 16.90
N ALA A 42 6.10 5.31 16.74
CA ALA A 42 6.95 5.72 17.86
C ALA A 42 6.38 6.95 18.60
N ALA A 43 5.63 7.82 17.91
CA ALA A 43 4.91 8.95 18.48
C ALA A 43 3.56 8.57 19.11
N GLY A 44 3.08 7.34 18.88
CA GLY A 44 1.80 6.84 19.38
C GLY A 44 0.63 7.00 18.41
N ASP A 45 0.91 7.40 17.16
CA ASP A 45 -0.05 7.35 16.06
C ASP A 45 0.09 6.00 15.33
N TYR A 46 -0.98 5.21 15.36
CA TYR A 46 -1.01 3.86 14.79
C TYR A 46 -1.91 3.75 13.57
N GLN A 47 -2.32 4.86 12.94
CA GLN A 47 -3.24 4.81 11.79
C GLN A 47 -2.66 4.01 10.62
N LEU A 48 -1.47 4.38 10.14
CA LEU A 48 -0.83 3.69 9.01
C LEU A 48 -0.48 2.23 9.35
N LEU A 49 -0.07 1.97 10.60
CA LEU A 49 0.16 0.61 11.09
C LEU A 49 -1.13 -0.21 11.09
N GLY A 50 -2.24 0.35 11.54
CA GLY A 50 -3.56 -0.28 11.55
C GLY A 50 -4.10 -0.58 10.15
N LEU A 51 -3.82 0.31 9.19
CA LEU A 51 -4.13 0.10 7.78
C LEU A 51 -3.36 -1.10 7.21
N LEU A 52 -2.04 -1.15 7.41
CA LEU A 52 -1.20 -2.24 6.91
C LEU A 52 -1.49 -3.57 7.61
N LEU A 53 -1.78 -3.55 8.92
CA LEU A 53 -2.29 -4.73 9.64
C LEU A 53 -3.61 -5.23 9.06
N SER A 54 -4.53 -4.32 8.74
CA SER A 54 -5.80 -4.67 8.10
C SER A 54 -5.60 -5.32 6.73
N ASN A 55 -4.68 -4.78 5.91
CA ASN A 55 -4.30 -5.37 4.64
C ASN A 55 -3.76 -6.81 4.82
N ASN A 56 -2.90 -7.03 5.81
CA ASN A 56 -2.38 -8.36 6.12
C ASN A 56 -3.48 -9.33 6.52
N LEU A 57 -4.43 -8.93 7.36
CA LEU A 57 -5.58 -9.76 7.73
C LEU A 57 -6.42 -10.17 6.51
N THR A 58 -6.66 -9.24 5.58
CA THR A 58 -7.37 -9.57 4.34
C THR A 58 -6.56 -10.51 3.45
N ASN A 59 -5.25 -10.34 3.36
CA ASN A 59 -4.39 -11.23 2.57
C ASN A 59 -4.40 -12.67 3.08
N GLN A 60 -4.60 -12.88 4.38
CA GLN A 60 -4.76 -14.23 4.95
C GLN A 60 -6.01 -14.97 4.42
N GLU A 61 -7.04 -14.27 3.94
CA GLU A 61 -8.21 -14.91 3.33
C GLU A 61 -7.87 -15.60 1.99
N PHE A 62 -6.81 -15.14 1.32
CA PHE A 62 -6.31 -15.72 0.08
C PHE A 62 -5.23 -16.79 0.30
N PHE A 63 -4.85 -17.05 1.55
CA PHE A 63 -3.83 -18.00 1.91
C PHE A 63 -4.40 -19.38 2.24
N SER A 64 -3.96 -20.40 1.51
CA SER A 64 -4.33 -21.78 1.78
C SER A 64 -3.33 -22.43 2.74
N VAL A 65 -3.58 -22.28 4.05
CA VAL A 65 -2.71 -22.82 5.12
C VAL A 65 -2.44 -24.32 4.94
N GLY A 66 -3.48 -25.10 4.61
CA GLY A 66 -3.34 -26.55 4.43
C GLY A 66 -2.47 -26.91 3.22
N MET A 67 -2.58 -26.18 2.11
CA MET A 67 -1.72 -26.37 0.94
C MET A 67 -0.29 -25.98 1.26
N TYR A 68 -0.09 -24.81 1.90
CA TYR A 68 1.22 -24.32 2.31
C TYR A 68 1.99 -25.37 3.11
N HIS A 69 1.39 -25.89 4.20
CA HIS A 69 2.05 -26.93 5.00
C HIS A 69 2.24 -28.25 4.24
N SER A 70 1.31 -28.61 3.35
CA SER A 70 1.48 -29.83 2.54
C SER A 70 2.68 -29.73 1.61
N VAL A 71 2.96 -28.55 1.05
CA VAL A 71 4.13 -28.32 0.18
C VAL A 71 5.39 -28.20 1.03
N GLN A 72 5.42 -27.31 2.03
CA GLN A 72 6.60 -27.07 2.86
C GLN A 72 7.08 -28.33 3.59
N CYS A 73 6.16 -29.13 4.14
CA CYS A 73 6.53 -30.37 4.81
C CYS A 73 7.00 -31.47 3.84
N HIS A 74 6.54 -31.45 2.58
CA HIS A 74 6.94 -32.44 1.58
C HIS A 74 8.27 -32.09 0.92
N GLU A 75 8.48 -30.82 0.58
CA GLU A 75 9.48 -30.36 -0.39
C GLU A 75 10.59 -29.48 0.22
N GLU A 76 10.46 -28.99 1.46
CA GLU A 76 11.44 -28.04 2.02
C GLU A 76 11.97 -28.50 3.38
N ILE A 77 11.09 -28.61 4.37
CA ILE A 77 11.47 -28.87 5.77
C ILE A 77 12.19 -30.21 5.93
N GLY A 78 11.87 -31.19 5.08
CA GLY A 78 12.51 -32.51 5.09
C GLY A 78 13.96 -32.52 4.59
N PHE A 79 14.40 -31.47 3.89
CA PHE A 79 15.76 -31.38 3.33
C PHE A 79 16.76 -30.64 4.23
N ASP A 80 16.30 -30.07 5.35
CA ASP A 80 17.16 -29.47 6.36
C ASP A 80 16.95 -30.12 7.74
N SER A 81 17.65 -29.62 8.75
CA SER A 81 17.52 -30.06 10.13
C SER A 81 17.20 -28.89 11.05
N LEU A 82 16.43 -29.15 12.09
CA LEU A 82 16.13 -28.16 13.12
C LEU A 82 17.41 -27.53 13.71
N GLU A 83 18.47 -28.32 13.88
CA GLU A 83 19.76 -27.83 14.38
C GLU A 83 20.37 -26.77 13.45
N ASN A 84 20.35 -26.99 12.14
CA ASN A 84 20.86 -26.04 11.16
C ASN A 84 20.02 -24.76 11.13
N VAL A 85 18.69 -24.89 11.13
CA VAL A 85 17.78 -23.74 11.10
C VAL A 85 17.94 -22.90 12.37
N VAL A 86 17.98 -23.51 13.55
CA VAL A 86 18.23 -22.78 14.81
C VAL A 86 19.60 -22.09 14.79
N ALA A 87 20.65 -22.76 14.31
CA ALA A 87 21.98 -22.15 14.19
C ALA A 87 22.02 -21.00 13.17
N ALA A 88 21.15 -20.99 12.16
CA ALA A 88 20.99 -19.87 11.23
C ALA A 88 20.26 -18.69 11.90
N VAL A 89 19.15 -18.97 12.60
CA VAL A 89 18.39 -17.95 13.35
C VAL A 89 19.24 -17.28 14.43
N ASP A 90 20.08 -18.04 15.14
CA ASP A 90 20.99 -17.54 16.18
C ASP A 90 22.01 -16.49 15.67
N GLN A 91 22.23 -16.41 14.35
CA GLN A 91 23.09 -15.38 13.74
C GLN A 91 22.40 -14.01 13.68
N TYR A 92 21.09 -13.96 13.88
CA TYR A 92 20.26 -12.76 13.74
C TYR A 92 19.37 -12.53 14.99
N PRO A 93 19.95 -12.37 16.19
CA PRO A 93 19.20 -12.30 17.45
C PRO A 93 18.18 -11.14 17.51
N GLN A 94 18.38 -10.09 16.71
CA GLN A 94 17.46 -8.95 16.63
C GLN A 94 16.12 -9.27 15.96
N ILE A 95 16.06 -10.32 15.13
CA ILE A 95 14.86 -10.73 14.39
C ILE A 95 14.49 -12.19 14.69
N ALA A 96 15.13 -12.83 15.68
CA ALA A 96 14.91 -14.23 15.98
C ALA A 96 13.44 -14.55 16.29
N ASP A 97 12.76 -13.67 17.03
CA ASP A 97 11.34 -13.82 17.34
C ASP A 97 10.43 -13.67 16.10
N LEU A 98 10.89 -13.00 15.04
CA LEU A 98 10.18 -12.86 13.77
C LEU A 98 10.36 -14.09 12.86
N LEU A 99 11.53 -14.72 12.88
CA LEU A 99 11.88 -15.86 12.00
C LEU A 99 11.15 -17.18 12.36
N ALA A 100 10.02 -17.05 13.05
CA ALA A 100 9.15 -18.10 13.58
C ALA A 100 9.86 -19.03 14.59
N ALA A 101 9.06 -19.88 15.21
CA ALA A 101 9.55 -20.96 16.08
C ALA A 101 9.81 -22.18 15.18
N PRO A 102 11.03 -22.39 14.65
CA PRO A 102 11.31 -23.49 13.74
C PRO A 102 10.92 -24.85 14.36
N GLU A 103 10.98 -24.97 15.68
CA GLU A 103 10.52 -26.16 16.40
C GLU A 103 9.05 -26.50 16.11
N LEU A 104 8.18 -25.50 15.95
CA LEU A 104 6.76 -25.71 15.63
C LEU A 104 6.58 -26.22 14.21
N ASP A 105 7.34 -25.70 13.24
CA ASP A 105 7.25 -26.14 11.85
C ASP A 105 7.74 -27.58 11.69
N PHE A 106 8.89 -27.92 12.29
CA PHE A 106 9.39 -29.29 12.31
C PHE A 106 8.45 -30.24 13.07
N LEU A 107 7.83 -29.79 14.18
CA LEU A 107 6.84 -30.59 14.90
C LEU A 107 5.58 -30.81 14.06
N LEU A 108 5.09 -29.77 13.40
CA LEU A 108 3.92 -29.82 12.53
C LEU A 108 4.17 -30.80 11.38
N CYS A 109 5.29 -30.69 10.67
CA CYS A 109 5.61 -31.58 9.56
C CYS A 109 5.82 -33.04 9.97
N ASN A 110 6.22 -33.30 11.21
CA ASN A 110 6.31 -34.68 11.72
C ASN A 110 4.92 -35.32 11.93
N VAL A 111 3.87 -34.52 12.13
CA VAL A 111 2.48 -35.02 12.29
C VAL A 111 1.62 -34.80 11.05
N TRP A 112 2.05 -33.93 10.14
CA TRP A 112 1.41 -33.62 8.87
C TRP A 112 1.85 -34.66 7.83
N ASP A 113 1.00 -35.64 7.53
CA ASP A 113 1.30 -36.80 6.67
C ASP A 113 1.37 -36.43 5.17
N SER A 114 2.23 -35.48 4.80
CA SER A 114 2.50 -35.07 3.42
C SER A 114 3.51 -35.98 2.71
N GLY A 115 4.17 -36.89 3.43
CA GLY A 115 5.31 -37.65 2.94
C GLY A 115 6.56 -36.77 2.74
N SER A 116 7.56 -37.29 2.05
CA SER A 116 8.80 -36.58 1.72
C SER A 116 9.11 -36.71 0.25
N ALA A 117 9.56 -35.61 -0.36
CA ALA A 117 10.06 -35.57 -1.72
C ALA A 117 11.30 -36.47 -1.89
N ASP A 118 11.57 -36.90 -3.13
CA ASP A 118 12.82 -37.60 -3.45
C ASP A 118 13.99 -36.63 -3.26
N ALA A 119 15.16 -37.12 -2.84
CA ALA A 119 16.35 -36.28 -2.65
C ALA A 119 16.75 -35.52 -3.93
N THR A 120 16.38 -36.04 -5.10
CA THR A 120 16.58 -35.39 -6.40
C THR A 120 15.88 -34.03 -6.49
N GLU A 121 14.78 -33.81 -5.76
CA GLU A 121 14.03 -32.54 -5.77
C GLU A 121 14.80 -31.41 -5.08
N ASN A 122 15.83 -31.71 -4.28
CA ASN A 122 16.71 -30.72 -3.65
C ASN A 122 18.01 -30.47 -4.43
N GLU A 123 18.17 -31.09 -5.60
CA GLU A 123 19.35 -30.90 -6.45
C GLU A 123 19.12 -29.75 -7.46
N PRO A 124 20.16 -28.94 -7.77
CA PRO A 124 20.04 -27.89 -8.77
C PRO A 124 19.60 -28.42 -10.14
N VAL A 125 18.64 -27.73 -10.76
CA VAL A 125 18.18 -28.06 -12.11
C VAL A 125 19.24 -27.66 -13.15
N SER A 126 19.77 -28.64 -13.89
CA SER A 126 20.64 -28.38 -15.04
C SER A 126 19.86 -28.50 -16.35
N SER A 127 19.87 -27.44 -17.16
CA SER A 127 19.09 -27.38 -18.40
C SER A 127 19.73 -26.44 -19.42
N ASP A 128 19.57 -26.77 -20.71
CA ASP A 128 19.90 -25.91 -21.85
C ASP A 128 18.64 -25.27 -22.47
N ILE A 129 17.45 -25.47 -21.89
CA ILE A 129 16.23 -24.79 -22.32
C ILE A 129 16.40 -23.29 -22.02
N PRO A 130 16.15 -22.40 -23.01
CA PRO A 130 16.23 -20.98 -22.75
C PRO A 130 15.32 -20.58 -21.60
N THR A 131 15.86 -19.83 -20.64
CA THR A 131 15.19 -19.50 -19.39
C THR A 131 15.32 -18.01 -19.08
N LEU A 132 14.25 -17.39 -18.60
CA LEU A 132 14.24 -16.02 -18.11
C LEU A 132 14.10 -16.05 -16.59
N ILE A 133 15.01 -15.39 -15.89
CA ILE A 133 15.03 -15.30 -14.43
C ILE A 133 14.90 -13.82 -14.07
N LEU A 134 13.90 -13.51 -13.25
CA LEU A 134 13.51 -12.14 -12.90
C LEU A 134 13.50 -12.03 -11.38
N SER A 135 14.22 -11.06 -10.84
CA SER A 135 14.29 -10.77 -9.41
C SER A 135 14.05 -9.30 -9.14
N GLY A 136 13.39 -8.97 -8.03
CA GLY A 136 13.33 -7.59 -7.54
C GLY A 136 14.52 -7.30 -6.62
N GLU A 137 15.12 -6.12 -6.74
CA GLU A 137 16.21 -5.64 -5.85
C GLU A 137 15.83 -5.75 -4.35
N TYR A 138 14.55 -5.53 -4.03
CA TYR A 138 14.02 -5.53 -2.67
C TYR A 138 13.20 -6.78 -2.34
N ASP A 139 13.24 -7.85 -3.14
CA ASP A 139 12.48 -9.08 -2.87
C ASP A 139 12.94 -9.75 -1.57
N PRO A 140 12.09 -9.77 -0.50
CA PRO A 140 12.47 -10.32 0.79
C PRO A 140 12.25 -11.85 0.88
N ILE A 141 11.63 -12.46 -0.14
CA ILE A 141 11.18 -13.86 -0.15
C ILE A 141 12.08 -14.72 -1.00
N THR A 142 12.37 -14.25 -2.22
CA THR A 142 13.24 -14.90 -3.20
C THR A 142 14.31 -13.90 -3.62
N PRO A 143 15.28 -13.60 -2.73
CA PRO A 143 16.24 -12.53 -2.96
C PRO A 143 17.06 -12.76 -4.25
N PRO A 144 17.58 -11.69 -4.89
CA PRO A 144 18.31 -11.81 -6.16
C PRO A 144 19.40 -12.88 -6.19
N ALA A 145 20.11 -13.07 -5.07
CA ALA A 145 21.13 -14.10 -4.92
C ALA A 145 20.62 -15.53 -5.21
N TRP A 146 19.35 -15.83 -4.99
CA TRP A 146 18.76 -17.13 -5.31
C TRP A 146 18.50 -17.27 -6.83
N GLY A 147 18.13 -16.18 -7.50
CA GLY A 147 18.02 -16.13 -8.96
C GLY A 147 19.38 -16.29 -9.63
N GLU A 148 20.43 -15.65 -9.09
CA GLU A 148 21.82 -15.84 -9.52
C GLU A 148 22.26 -17.31 -9.35
N LEU A 149 21.97 -17.92 -8.20
CA LEU A 149 22.29 -19.32 -7.91
C LEU A 149 21.59 -20.27 -8.90
N ALA A 150 20.31 -20.03 -9.20
CA ALA A 150 19.59 -20.80 -10.20
C ALA A 150 20.19 -20.65 -11.61
N ALA A 151 20.67 -19.45 -11.96
CA ALA A 151 21.28 -19.19 -13.26
C ALA A 151 22.58 -19.98 -13.48
N GLU A 152 23.31 -20.36 -12.42
CA GLU A 152 24.59 -21.08 -12.54
C GLU A 152 24.49 -22.41 -13.30
N THR A 153 23.34 -23.10 -13.21
CA THR A 153 23.12 -24.42 -13.84
C THR A 153 22.24 -24.36 -15.09
N LEU A 154 21.72 -23.19 -15.43
CA LEU A 154 20.86 -22.94 -16.60
C LEU A 154 21.68 -22.30 -17.72
N SER A 155 22.27 -23.12 -18.59
CA SER A 155 23.33 -22.66 -19.50
C SER A 155 22.88 -21.64 -20.57
N ASN A 156 21.56 -21.50 -20.77
CA ASN A 156 20.94 -20.53 -21.68
C ASN A 156 19.95 -19.62 -20.93
N SER A 157 20.35 -19.08 -19.79
CA SER A 157 19.51 -18.15 -19.01
C SER A 157 19.82 -16.68 -19.26
N PHE A 158 18.79 -15.84 -19.19
CA PHE A 158 18.91 -14.40 -19.00
C PHE A 158 18.41 -14.04 -17.60
N PHE A 159 19.26 -13.38 -16.81
CA PHE A 159 18.94 -12.94 -15.45
C PHE A 159 18.82 -11.41 -15.41
N PHE A 160 17.73 -10.91 -14.83
CA PHE A 160 17.52 -9.49 -14.61
C PHE A 160 17.07 -9.21 -13.18
N GLU A 161 17.81 -8.32 -12.52
CA GLU A 161 17.47 -7.75 -11.21
C GLU A 161 16.88 -6.35 -11.42
N TYR A 162 15.61 -6.17 -11.09
CA TYR A 162 14.88 -4.92 -11.31
C TYR A 162 15.03 -3.96 -10.12
N PRO A 163 15.56 -2.74 -10.33
CA PRO A 163 15.65 -1.72 -9.29
C PRO A 163 14.27 -1.36 -8.74
N GLY A 164 14.15 -1.13 -7.43
CA GLY A 164 12.88 -0.66 -6.87
C GLY A 164 11.78 -1.72 -6.70
N ILE A 165 11.94 -2.92 -7.24
CA ILE A 165 10.89 -3.95 -7.24
C ILE A 165 11.03 -4.88 -6.03
N GLY A 166 9.89 -5.21 -5.41
CA GLY A 166 9.77 -6.21 -4.35
C GLY A 166 9.55 -7.63 -4.90
N HIS A 167 8.64 -8.38 -4.27
CA HIS A 167 8.37 -9.76 -4.64
C HIS A 167 7.47 -9.87 -5.90
N GLY A 168 7.76 -10.87 -6.75
CA GLY A 168 6.93 -11.16 -7.93
C GLY A 168 7.23 -10.30 -9.16
N ALA A 169 8.53 -10.04 -9.43
CA ALA A 169 8.98 -9.10 -10.45
C ALA A 169 8.32 -9.22 -11.83
N SER A 170 7.95 -10.43 -12.28
CA SER A 170 7.37 -10.67 -13.61
C SER A 170 6.06 -9.91 -13.89
N VAL A 171 5.33 -9.52 -12.85
CA VAL A 171 4.06 -8.77 -12.97
C VAL A 171 4.18 -7.33 -12.47
N SER A 172 5.36 -6.91 -12.00
CA SER A 172 5.58 -5.63 -11.33
C SER A 172 5.93 -4.50 -12.33
N GLY A 173 4.90 -3.94 -12.97
CA GLY A 173 5.03 -2.78 -13.85
C GLY A 173 5.43 -3.11 -15.29
N ASP A 174 5.49 -2.07 -16.12
CA ASP A 174 5.59 -2.21 -17.58
C ASP A 174 6.92 -2.82 -18.04
N CYS A 175 8.03 -2.48 -17.38
CA CYS A 175 9.36 -2.93 -17.80
C CYS A 175 9.52 -4.47 -17.66
N PRO A 176 9.33 -5.10 -16.48
CA PRO A 176 9.36 -6.56 -16.37
C PRO A 176 8.34 -7.29 -17.24
N GLN A 177 7.12 -6.75 -17.37
CA GLN A 177 6.08 -7.35 -18.20
C GLN A 177 6.48 -7.34 -19.69
N SER A 178 6.99 -6.22 -20.19
CA SER A 178 7.42 -6.09 -21.58
C SER A 178 8.59 -7.03 -21.91
N MET A 179 9.56 -7.18 -21.00
CA MET A 179 10.69 -8.10 -21.16
C MET A 179 10.24 -9.57 -21.11
N THR A 180 9.29 -9.90 -20.22
CA THR A 180 8.68 -11.24 -20.17
C THR A 180 7.98 -11.57 -21.49
N ILE A 181 7.20 -10.65 -22.05
CA ILE A 181 6.52 -10.84 -23.35
C ILE A 181 7.52 -10.98 -24.50
N ALA A 182 8.59 -10.17 -24.49
CA ALA A 182 9.65 -10.25 -25.50
C ALA A 182 10.34 -11.61 -25.48
N PHE A 183 10.71 -12.11 -24.29
CA PHE A 183 11.29 -13.45 -24.12
C PHE A 183 10.35 -14.56 -24.58
N LEU A 184 9.07 -14.51 -24.23
CA LEU A 184 8.10 -15.50 -24.69
C LEU A 184 7.91 -15.50 -26.22
N SER A 185 8.18 -14.37 -26.87
CA SER A 185 8.10 -14.22 -28.33
C SER A 185 9.34 -14.72 -29.05
N ASP A 186 10.53 -14.51 -28.48
CA ASP A 186 11.80 -15.05 -28.95
C ASP A 186 12.70 -15.43 -27.76
N PRO A 187 12.61 -16.67 -27.25
CA PRO A 187 13.34 -17.06 -26.05
C PRO A 187 14.83 -17.29 -26.33
N THR A 188 15.27 -17.23 -27.60
CA THR A 188 16.68 -17.42 -27.98
C THR A 188 17.49 -16.12 -28.01
N SER A 189 16.82 -14.98 -27.86
CA SER A 189 17.43 -13.66 -27.85
C SER A 189 17.27 -13.02 -26.47
N GLU A 190 18.31 -12.32 -26.02
CA GLU A 190 18.24 -11.54 -24.78
C GLU A 190 17.18 -10.42 -24.93
N PRO A 191 16.21 -10.31 -24.01
CA PRO A 191 15.24 -9.22 -24.02
C PRO A 191 15.91 -7.85 -23.89
N ASP A 192 15.34 -6.83 -24.53
CA ASP A 192 15.81 -5.45 -24.38
C ASP A 192 15.51 -4.94 -22.96
N SER A 193 16.56 -4.66 -22.19
CA SER A 193 16.51 -4.18 -20.81
C SER A 193 16.60 -2.66 -20.70
N GLY A 194 16.53 -1.92 -21.81
CA GLY A 194 16.68 -0.46 -21.82
C GLY A 194 15.71 0.29 -20.89
N CYS A 195 14.51 -0.25 -20.66
CA CYS A 195 13.53 0.34 -19.74
C CYS A 195 13.99 0.36 -18.27
N MET A 196 14.93 -0.51 -17.89
CA MET A 196 15.45 -0.56 -16.51
C MET A 196 16.26 0.68 -16.16
N ALA A 197 16.78 1.42 -17.15
CA ALA A 197 17.52 2.66 -16.92
C ALA A 197 16.64 3.79 -16.36
N ASP A 198 15.33 3.72 -16.60
CA ASP A 198 14.35 4.68 -16.09
C ASP A 198 13.73 4.23 -14.75
N MET A 199 14.07 3.03 -14.28
CA MET A 199 13.65 2.52 -12.97
C MET A 199 14.54 3.09 -11.87
N GLY A 200 13.92 3.44 -10.75
CA GLY A 200 14.59 3.97 -9.57
C GLY A 200 14.20 3.24 -8.30
N GLY A 201 14.97 3.46 -7.24
CA GLY A 201 14.59 3.01 -5.89
C GLY A 201 13.36 3.75 -5.36
N PRO A 202 12.81 3.30 -4.22
CA PRO A 202 11.64 3.91 -3.62
C PRO A 202 11.89 5.39 -3.29
N ALA A 203 10.99 6.26 -3.77
CA ALA A 203 10.94 7.65 -3.35
C ALA A 203 10.20 7.72 -2.01
N PHE A 204 10.92 7.67 -0.90
CA PHE A 204 10.31 7.66 0.44
C PHE A 204 9.40 8.87 0.64
N ALA A 205 8.21 8.59 1.17
CA ALA A 205 7.30 9.63 1.64
C ALA A 205 8.01 10.37 2.76
N VAL A 206 8.27 11.65 2.53
CA VAL A 206 8.69 12.57 3.56
C VAL A 206 7.43 13.28 4.06
N PRO A 207 7.30 13.55 5.37
CA PRO A 207 6.26 14.43 5.86
C PRO A 207 6.24 15.66 4.96
N SER A 208 5.10 15.95 4.37
CA SER A 208 4.98 17.09 3.49
C SER A 208 5.41 18.34 4.25
N ASP A 209 6.48 18.99 3.79
CA ASP A 209 6.81 20.35 4.19
C ASP A 209 5.88 21.35 3.48
N LEU A 210 4.67 20.89 3.12
CA LEU A 210 3.61 21.65 2.49
C LEU A 210 3.23 22.80 3.42
N SER A 211 3.92 23.92 3.22
CA SER A 211 3.38 25.21 3.53
C SER A 211 2.37 25.51 2.43
N VAL A 212 1.11 25.81 2.78
CA VAL A 212 0.11 26.20 1.77
C VAL A 212 0.54 27.43 0.97
N ALA A 213 1.52 28.20 1.48
CA ALA A 213 2.14 29.28 0.74
C ALA A 213 2.81 28.83 -0.58
N ASP A 214 3.06 27.53 -0.75
CA ASP A 214 3.64 26.92 -1.95
C ASP A 214 2.62 26.14 -2.80
N LEU A 215 1.36 25.99 -2.35
CA LEU A 215 0.31 25.32 -3.11
C LEU A 215 -0.15 26.21 -4.27
N THR A 216 0.20 25.82 -5.50
CA THR A 216 -0.35 26.44 -6.70
C THR A 216 -1.72 25.84 -6.98
N LEU A 217 -2.76 26.68 -6.97
CA LEU A 217 -4.11 26.25 -7.28
C LEU A 217 -4.42 26.44 -8.78
N VAL A 218 -4.97 25.41 -9.41
CA VAL A 218 -5.40 25.40 -10.81
C VAL A 218 -6.92 25.28 -10.92
N PRO A 219 -7.56 25.96 -11.90
CA PRO A 219 -9.00 25.90 -12.07
C PRO A 219 -9.46 24.53 -12.58
N PHE A 220 -10.63 24.08 -12.13
CA PHE A 220 -11.32 22.91 -12.68
C PHE A 220 -12.78 23.25 -13.02
N SER A 221 -13.39 22.40 -13.83
CA SER A 221 -14.83 22.42 -14.14
C SER A 221 -15.31 20.99 -14.29
N THR A 222 -16.32 20.60 -13.52
CA THR A 222 -16.85 19.21 -13.50
C THR A 222 -18.38 19.21 -13.58
N ASP A 223 -18.93 18.23 -14.29
CA ASP A 223 -20.38 18.03 -14.44
C ASP A 223 -20.85 16.94 -13.47
N LEU A 224 -21.62 17.34 -12.46
CA LEU A 224 -22.20 16.45 -11.47
C LEU A 224 -23.53 15.81 -11.95
N GLY A 225 -23.92 16.03 -13.21
CA GLY A 225 -25.17 15.58 -13.81
C GLY A 225 -26.40 16.41 -13.44
N ILE A 226 -26.36 17.12 -12.30
CA ILE A 226 -27.40 18.06 -11.85
C ILE A 226 -26.97 19.53 -11.95
N ALA A 227 -25.66 19.78 -11.97
CA ALA A 227 -25.04 21.10 -12.06
C ALA A 227 -23.59 20.95 -12.52
N VAL A 228 -23.06 22.01 -13.12
CA VAL A 228 -21.62 22.15 -13.35
C VAL A 228 -21.04 22.91 -12.17
N VAL A 229 -19.98 22.37 -11.57
CA VAL A 229 -19.22 23.02 -10.49
C VAL A 229 -17.87 23.46 -11.03
N GLU A 230 -17.55 24.72 -10.79
CA GLU A 230 -16.26 25.31 -11.12
C GLU A 230 -15.57 25.73 -9.82
N GLY A 231 -14.26 25.52 -9.75
CA GLY A 231 -13.49 25.81 -8.56
C GLY A 231 -12.00 25.76 -8.83
N VAL A 232 -11.23 25.56 -7.78
CA VAL A 232 -9.78 25.40 -7.86
C VAL A 232 -9.33 24.20 -7.01
N ILE A 233 -8.26 23.55 -7.44
CA ILE A 233 -7.61 22.42 -6.75
C ILE A 233 -6.09 22.62 -6.76
N PRO A 234 -5.33 21.95 -5.88
CA PRO A 234 -3.88 21.95 -5.98
C PRO A 234 -3.40 21.38 -7.32
N ASP A 235 -2.36 21.99 -7.88
CA ASP A 235 -1.71 21.54 -9.11
C ASP A 235 -1.21 20.09 -8.96
N GLY A 236 -1.38 19.28 -10.01
CA GLY A 236 -1.03 17.86 -10.02
C GLY A 236 -2.06 16.90 -9.41
N TRP A 237 -3.13 17.38 -8.76
CA TRP A 237 -4.18 16.49 -8.25
C TRP A 237 -5.09 16.01 -9.38
N GLU A 238 -5.51 14.75 -9.30
CA GLU A 238 -6.29 14.08 -10.35
C GLU A 238 -7.76 13.90 -9.93
N GLU A 239 -8.67 14.17 -10.87
CA GLU A 239 -10.10 13.91 -10.68
C GLU A 239 -10.42 12.43 -10.90
N GLN A 240 -10.80 11.73 -9.83
CA GLN A 240 -11.16 10.29 -9.88
C GLN A 240 -12.65 10.09 -10.16
N PHE A 241 -13.48 10.96 -9.58
CA PHE A 241 -14.92 11.02 -9.81
C PHE A 241 -15.34 12.49 -9.94
N PRO A 242 -16.50 12.79 -10.53
CA PRO A 242 -16.97 14.17 -10.65
C PRO A 242 -16.91 14.93 -9.31
N GLY A 243 -16.02 15.91 -9.23
CA GLY A 243 -15.80 16.72 -8.03
C GLY A 243 -15.00 16.03 -6.91
N VAL A 244 -14.34 14.89 -7.15
CA VAL A 244 -13.48 14.20 -6.18
C VAL A 244 -12.06 14.14 -6.72
N PHE A 245 -11.15 14.83 -6.02
CA PHE A 245 -9.77 15.00 -6.40
C PHE A 245 -8.86 14.31 -5.40
N VAL A 246 -7.89 13.54 -5.89
CA VAL A 246 -6.89 12.85 -5.07
C VAL A 246 -5.51 13.39 -5.38
N ARG A 247 -4.66 13.47 -4.36
CA ARG A 247 -3.26 13.82 -4.57
C ARG A 247 -2.52 12.70 -5.30
N GLY A 248 -2.71 11.46 -4.85
CA GLY A 248 -2.20 10.26 -5.53
C GLY A 248 -0.68 10.14 -5.51
N GLU A 249 0.00 10.61 -4.45
CA GLU A 249 1.47 10.49 -4.35
C GLU A 249 1.94 9.03 -4.32
N ASN A 250 1.13 8.13 -3.74
CA ASN A 250 1.34 6.69 -3.74
C ASN A 250 0.02 5.94 -3.49
N GLY A 251 0.04 4.61 -3.59
CA GLY A 251 -1.15 3.76 -3.45
C GLY A 251 -1.81 3.75 -2.06
N LEU A 252 -1.17 4.36 -1.05
CA LEU A 252 -1.68 4.50 0.31
C LEU A 252 -2.05 5.94 0.67
N ASP A 253 -1.87 6.88 -0.25
CA ASP A 253 -2.25 8.27 -0.05
C ASP A 253 -3.77 8.43 -0.09
N GLN A 254 -4.36 8.68 1.08
CA GLN A 254 -5.81 8.85 1.25
C GLN A 254 -6.22 10.32 1.27
N THR A 255 -5.27 11.24 1.05
CA THR A 255 -5.56 12.67 0.99
C THR A 255 -6.40 12.99 -0.23
N ALA A 256 -7.60 13.51 0.01
CA ALA A 256 -8.58 13.79 -1.03
C ALA A 256 -9.41 15.03 -0.71
N VAL A 257 -9.80 15.74 -1.76
CA VAL A 257 -10.70 16.90 -1.70
C VAL A 257 -11.92 16.61 -2.54
N LEU A 258 -13.10 16.74 -1.94
CA LEU A 258 -14.38 16.68 -2.63
C LEU A 258 -14.97 18.08 -2.69
N GLN A 259 -15.38 18.52 -3.88
CA GLN A 259 -16.08 19.80 -4.10
C GLN A 259 -17.38 19.54 -4.85
N GLN A 260 -18.51 19.85 -4.22
CA GLN A 260 -19.84 19.62 -4.79
C GLN A 260 -20.78 20.81 -4.60
N GLY A 261 -21.83 20.84 -5.43
CA GLY A 261 -22.91 21.83 -5.37
C GLY A 261 -24.28 21.18 -5.53
N ALA A 262 -25.22 21.60 -4.70
CA ALA A 262 -26.60 21.12 -4.71
C ALA A 262 -27.59 22.29 -4.88
N PRO A 263 -28.08 22.52 -6.10
CA PRO A 263 -29.07 23.56 -6.36
C PRO A 263 -30.40 23.29 -5.64
N GLY A 264 -30.93 24.31 -4.96
CA GLY A 264 -32.24 24.25 -4.33
C GLY A 264 -32.37 23.34 -3.09
N VAL A 265 -31.25 22.89 -2.51
CA VAL A 265 -31.22 22.16 -1.24
C VAL A 265 -30.65 23.08 -0.15
N PRO A 266 -31.38 23.35 0.94
CA PRO A 266 -30.87 24.15 2.06
C PRO A 266 -29.66 23.49 2.73
N ALA A 267 -28.75 24.29 3.30
CA ALA A 267 -27.49 23.82 3.87
C ALA A 267 -27.68 22.70 4.92
N ASP A 268 -28.54 22.90 5.91
CA ASP A 268 -28.77 21.90 6.98
C ASP A 268 -29.25 20.55 6.43
N SER A 269 -30.17 20.59 5.46
CA SER A 269 -30.71 19.38 4.84
C SER A 269 -29.68 18.70 3.94
N PHE A 270 -28.84 19.49 3.26
CA PHE A 270 -27.75 18.95 2.46
C PHE A 270 -26.72 18.26 3.35
N LEU A 271 -26.30 18.90 4.44
CA LEU A 271 -25.32 18.34 5.38
C LEU A 271 -25.78 16.98 5.92
N GLU A 272 -27.02 16.88 6.41
CA GLU A 272 -27.59 15.63 6.93
C GLU A 272 -27.59 14.51 5.88
N LEU A 273 -28.03 14.81 4.65
CA LEU A 273 -28.06 13.84 3.56
C LEU A 273 -26.66 13.44 3.09
N PHE A 274 -25.72 14.38 3.10
CA PHE A 274 -24.34 14.20 2.67
C PHE A 274 -23.58 13.33 3.67
N THR A 275 -23.62 13.68 4.96
CA THR A 275 -22.90 12.93 6.01
C THR A 275 -23.47 11.52 6.19
N ALA A 276 -24.77 11.31 5.98
CA ALA A 276 -25.38 9.99 6.01
C ALA A 276 -24.84 9.03 4.93
N GLN A 277 -24.24 9.55 3.85
CA GLN A 277 -23.68 8.74 2.76
C GLN A 277 -22.19 8.45 2.93
N LEU A 278 -21.48 9.21 3.78
CA LEU A 278 -20.03 9.12 3.92
C LEU A 278 -19.56 7.99 4.84
N GLY A 279 -20.43 7.48 5.72
CA GLY A 279 -20.05 6.45 6.69
C GLY A 279 -19.05 6.96 7.74
N LEU A 280 -19.20 8.21 8.17
CA LEU A 280 -18.37 8.82 9.21
C LEU A 280 -18.42 8.04 10.53
N ASP A 281 -17.33 8.09 11.28
CA ASP A 281 -17.20 7.38 12.56
C ASP A 281 -18.07 8.00 13.67
N SER A 282 -18.35 9.30 13.55
CA SER A 282 -19.19 10.07 14.46
C SER A 282 -20.00 11.13 13.72
N ASP A 283 -21.03 11.64 14.41
CA ASP A 283 -21.74 12.84 13.95
C ASP A 283 -20.74 14.00 13.76
N VAL A 284 -21.07 14.89 12.83
CA VAL A 284 -20.24 16.07 12.54
C VAL A 284 -20.41 17.14 13.63
N GLU A 285 -19.29 17.71 14.07
CA GLU A 285 -19.29 18.81 15.04
C GLU A 285 -19.00 20.12 14.33
N ASN A 286 -19.81 21.16 14.57
CA ASN A 286 -19.48 22.51 14.08
C ASN A 286 -18.31 23.06 14.90
N VAL A 287 -17.18 23.30 14.22
CA VAL A 287 -15.92 23.75 14.83
C VAL A 287 -15.65 25.24 14.58
N GLY A 288 -16.50 25.91 13.81
CA GLY A 288 -16.42 27.34 13.59
C GLY A 288 -17.01 27.78 12.26
N SER A 289 -16.61 28.99 11.85
CA SER A 289 -16.92 29.55 10.55
C SER A 289 -15.75 30.35 10.01
N TYR A 290 -15.68 30.45 8.69
CA TYR A 290 -14.65 31.18 7.95
C TYR A 290 -15.30 32.08 6.89
N GLU A 291 -14.73 33.26 6.66
CA GLU A 291 -15.18 34.17 5.59
C GLU A 291 -14.14 34.16 4.48
N ASP A 292 -14.56 33.82 3.26
CA ASP A 292 -13.64 33.76 2.12
C ASP A 292 -13.29 35.17 1.57
N VAL A 293 -12.36 35.21 0.62
CA VAL A 293 -11.88 36.45 -0.01
C VAL A 293 -12.99 37.26 -0.72
N ASN A 294 -14.12 36.64 -1.00
CA ASN A 294 -15.29 37.26 -1.62
C ASN A 294 -16.37 37.65 -0.60
N GLY A 295 -16.09 37.50 0.70
CA GLY A 295 -17.01 37.83 1.79
C GLY A 295 -18.10 36.77 2.01
N ARG A 296 -17.94 35.56 1.49
CA ARG A 296 -18.90 34.46 1.69
C ARG A 296 -18.56 33.73 3.00
N SER A 297 -19.58 33.53 3.83
CA SER A 297 -19.45 32.76 5.07
C SER A 297 -19.53 31.26 4.78
N TRP A 298 -18.62 30.51 5.39
CA TRP A 298 -18.53 29.06 5.36
C TRP A 298 -18.64 28.53 6.79
N ASP A 299 -19.56 27.61 7.02
CA ASP A 299 -19.63 26.86 8.27
C ASP A 299 -18.70 25.65 8.20
N LEU A 300 -17.98 25.41 9.28
CA LEU A 300 -16.91 24.43 9.34
C LEU A 300 -17.31 23.32 10.29
N TYR A 301 -17.17 22.09 9.81
CA TYR A 301 -17.46 20.89 10.56
C TYR A 301 -16.26 19.94 10.56
N ALA A 302 -16.12 19.18 11.64
CA ALA A 302 -15.11 18.14 11.77
C ALA A 302 -15.74 16.80 12.13
N SER A 303 -15.13 15.72 11.65
CA SER A 303 -15.41 14.33 12.04
C SER A 303 -14.20 13.46 11.67
N THR A 304 -14.35 12.15 11.77
CA THR A 304 -13.38 11.19 11.24
C THR A 304 -14.05 10.17 10.33
N LEU A 305 -13.30 9.68 9.35
CA LEU A 305 -13.70 8.60 8.46
C LEU A 305 -12.66 7.49 8.55
N GLN A 306 -13.03 6.37 9.18
CA GLN A 306 -12.11 5.25 9.40
C GLN A 306 -10.82 5.66 10.14
N GLY A 307 -10.93 6.60 11.07
CA GLY A 307 -9.82 7.18 11.82
C GLY A 307 -9.14 8.38 11.15
N LEU A 308 -9.34 8.58 9.85
CA LEU A 308 -8.77 9.73 9.15
C LEU A 308 -9.49 11.02 9.53
N PRO A 309 -8.76 12.12 9.72
CA PRO A 309 -9.36 13.43 9.93
C PRO A 309 -10.18 13.89 8.70
N VAL A 310 -11.40 14.38 8.95
CA VAL A 310 -12.29 14.95 7.93
C VAL A 310 -12.71 16.36 8.32
N ASN A 311 -12.50 17.33 7.42
CA ASN A 311 -13.16 18.64 7.50
C ASN A 311 -14.23 18.77 6.44
N ILE A 312 -15.35 19.40 6.80
CA ILE A 312 -16.43 19.73 5.87
C ILE A 312 -16.71 21.23 5.99
N SER A 313 -16.55 21.95 4.90
CA SER A 313 -16.88 23.37 4.77
C SER A 313 -18.15 23.50 3.95
N LEU A 314 -19.14 24.19 4.48
CA LEU A 314 -20.46 24.33 3.87
C LEU A 314 -20.85 25.79 3.72
N THR A 315 -21.43 26.17 2.59
CA THR A 315 -21.97 27.51 2.39
C THR A 315 -23.23 27.47 1.54
N GLU A 316 -24.18 28.35 1.84
CA GLU A 316 -25.42 28.48 1.10
C GLU A 316 -25.43 29.80 0.31
N SER A 317 -25.88 29.73 -0.94
CA SER A 317 -26.15 30.88 -1.78
C SER A 317 -27.57 30.84 -2.30
N ASP A 318 -28.04 31.92 -2.92
CA ASP A 318 -29.36 31.97 -3.54
C ASP A 318 -29.56 30.92 -4.65
N GLU A 319 -28.47 30.37 -5.21
CA GLU A 319 -28.48 29.43 -6.34
C GLU A 319 -28.30 27.98 -5.91
N ALA A 320 -27.48 27.73 -4.88
CA ALA A 320 -27.10 26.39 -4.44
C ALA A 320 -26.41 26.41 -3.06
N THR A 321 -26.41 25.24 -2.41
CA THR A 321 -25.49 24.90 -1.33
C THR A 321 -24.22 24.30 -1.91
N PHE A 322 -23.06 24.75 -1.44
CA PHE A 322 -21.75 24.22 -1.81
C PHE A 322 -21.10 23.54 -0.61
N VAL A 323 -20.39 22.45 -0.89
CA VAL A 323 -19.61 21.72 0.10
C VAL A 323 -18.19 21.50 -0.42
N ILE A 324 -17.23 21.68 0.49
CA ILE A 324 -15.86 21.22 0.32
C ILE A 324 -15.59 20.24 1.46
N LEU A 325 -15.15 19.03 1.14
CA LEU A 325 -14.72 18.05 2.13
C LEU A 325 -13.24 17.75 1.88
N LEU A 326 -12.44 17.79 2.95
CA LEU A 326 -11.04 17.39 2.97
C LEU A 326 -10.90 16.13 3.83
N ILE A 327 -10.27 15.10 3.28
CA ILE A 327 -9.72 13.95 4.00
C ILE A 327 -8.21 14.09 3.93
N ALA A 328 -7.52 13.91 5.07
CA ALA A 328 -6.05 13.92 5.13
C ALA A 328 -5.54 12.62 5.78
N ASN A 329 -4.29 12.24 5.53
CA ASN A 329 -3.74 11.01 6.09
C ASN A 329 -3.55 11.08 7.62
N ASN A 330 -3.34 12.27 8.17
CA ASN A 330 -3.17 12.50 9.60
C ASN A 330 -3.51 13.95 10.00
N GLU A 331 -3.53 14.23 11.30
CA GLU A 331 -3.90 15.54 11.86
C GLU A 331 -2.91 16.65 11.48
N ASP A 332 -1.61 16.33 11.38
CA ASP A 332 -0.59 17.32 11.01
C ASP A 332 -0.78 17.78 9.55
N GLU A 333 -1.06 16.85 8.64
CA GLU A 333 -1.38 17.14 7.25
C GLU A 333 -2.72 17.88 7.12
N GLN A 334 -3.73 17.51 7.90
CA GLN A 334 -4.98 18.24 7.97
C GLN A 334 -4.73 19.70 8.36
N ALA A 335 -3.99 19.94 9.44
CA ALA A 335 -3.66 21.29 9.90
C ALA A 335 -2.88 22.06 8.84
N ALA A 336 -1.89 21.42 8.20
CA ALA A 336 -1.11 22.03 7.13
C ALA A 336 -1.98 22.44 5.94
N LEU A 337 -2.87 21.57 5.44
CA LEU A 337 -3.73 21.85 4.29
C LEU A 337 -4.88 22.82 4.61
N TYR A 338 -5.27 22.92 5.88
CA TYR A 338 -6.41 23.72 6.32
C TYR A 338 -6.04 25.15 6.72
N GLU A 339 -4.86 25.38 7.32
CA GLU A 339 -4.51 26.67 7.94
C GLU A 339 -3.79 27.67 7.02
N GLY A 340 -3.31 27.26 5.86
CA GLY A 340 -2.57 28.19 4.99
C GLY A 340 -3.33 28.64 3.74
#